data_AF-A0A6I3HN83-F1
#
_entry.id   AF-A0A6I3HN83-F1
#
_cell.length_a   1.000
_cell.length_b   1.000
_cell.length_c   1.000
_cell.angle_alpha   90.00
_cell.angle_beta   90.00
_cell.angle_gamma   90.00
#
_symmetry.space_group_name_H-M   'P 1'
#
loop_
_entity.id
_entity.type
_entity.pdbx_description
1 polymer ?
#
loop_
_entity_poly.entity_id
_entity_poly.type
_entity_poly.pdbx_seq_one_letter_code
_entity_poly.pdbx_strand_id
1 'polypeptide(L)' 'MATFGDTGKHLKCSFCGKSQKQVKKLIAGPGVYICDECIDLCNEIIEEEVGERSDVRLDVLPTPIETRT' A
#
# COMPACT_ATOMS: atom_id res chain seq x y z
N MET A 1 -17.63 -16.48 15.18
CA MET A 1 -18.98 -15.89 15.08
C MET A 1 -18.97 -14.93 13.90
N ALA A 2 -19.55 -15.31 12.76
CA ALA A 2 -19.61 -14.46 11.57
C ALA A 2 -20.92 -13.67 11.59
N THR A 3 -20.86 -12.39 11.94
CA THR A 3 -22.02 -11.50 11.90
C THR A 3 -22.26 -11.05 10.45
N PHE A 4 -22.81 -11.94 9.63
CA PHE A 4 -23.44 -11.57 8.38
C PHE A 4 -24.78 -10.92 8.71
N GLY A 5 -24.78 -9.60 8.80
CA GLY A 5 -25.97 -8.86 9.20
C GLY A 5 -25.61 -7.46 9.62
N ASP A 6 -25.20 -6.64 8.66
CA ASP A 6 -25.44 -5.22 8.81
C ASP A 6 -26.20 -4.64 7.63
N THR A 7 -27.50 -4.86 7.69
CA THR A 7 -28.52 -4.31 6.83
C THR A 7 -28.68 -2.81 7.17
N GLY A 8 -27.73 -1.98 6.75
CA GLY A 8 -27.89 -0.51 6.75
C GLY A 8 -26.74 0.34 7.29
N LYS A 9 -25.70 -0.21 7.92
CA LYS A 9 -24.50 0.55 8.29
C LYS A 9 -23.72 0.82 7.02
N HIS A 10 -23.71 2.09 6.63
CA HIS A 10 -22.85 2.68 5.62
C HIS A 10 -21.49 1.95 5.57
N LEU A 11 -21.28 1.13 4.53
CA LEU A 11 -20.00 0.49 4.28
C LEU A 11 -18.99 1.61 4.08
N LYS A 12 -17.95 1.64 4.93
CA LYS A 12 -16.93 2.70 4.94
C LYS A 12 -15.56 2.07 4.75
N CYS A 13 -14.70 2.75 4.01
CA CYS A 13 -13.29 2.42 3.92
C CYS A 13 -12.67 2.46 5.31
N SER A 14 -11.94 1.41 5.68
CA SER A 14 -11.26 1.28 6.96
C SER A 14 -10.07 2.24 7.11
N PHE A 15 -9.58 2.82 6.01
CA PHE A 15 -8.41 3.68 5.97
C PHE A 15 -8.79 5.17 6.00
N CYS A 16 -9.67 5.62 5.09
CA CYS A 16 -10.06 7.03 4.99
C CYS A 16 -11.44 7.34 5.59
N GLY A 17 -12.21 6.32 6.00
CA GLY A 17 -13.55 6.48 6.59
C GLY A 17 -14.66 6.87 5.59
N LYS A 18 -14.34 7.07 4.31
CA LYS A 18 -15.32 7.41 3.27
C LYS A 18 -16.32 6.28 3.07
N SER A 19 -17.60 6.63 2.91
CA SER A 19 -18.65 5.67 2.62
C SER A 19 -18.63 5.19 1.17
N GLN A 20 -19.27 4.06 0.88
CA GLN A 20 -19.40 3.50 -0.48
C GLN A 20 -19.96 4.50 -1.50
N LYS A 21 -20.78 5.49 -1.08
CA LYS A 21 -21.32 6.52 -1.98
C LYS A 21 -20.33 7.64 -2.33
N GLN A 22 -19.26 7.78 -1.55
CA GLN A 22 -18.26 8.84 -1.69
C GLN A 22 -17.05 8.39 -2.52
N VAL A 23 -16.95 7.10 -2.82
CA VAL A 23 -15.82 6.49 -3.52
C VAL A 23 -16.32 5.80 -4.78
N LYS A 24 -15.46 5.70 -5.80
CA LYS A 24 -15.83 5.07 -7.07
C LYS A 24 -15.92 3.55 -6.92
N LYS A 25 -15.03 2.97 -6.12
CA LYS A 25 -14.99 1.55 -5.78
C LYS A 25 -14.71 1.35 -4.30
N LEU A 26 -15.40 0.38 -3.71
CA LEU A 26 -15.13 -0.08 -2.34
C LEU A 26 -15.00 -1.60 -2.38
N ILE A 27 -13.81 -2.11 -2.05
CA ILE A 27 -13.48 -3.53 -2.03
C ILE A 27 -13.69 -4.05 -0.62
N ALA A 28 -14.41 -5.17 -0.49
CA ALA A 28 -14.66 -5.84 0.79
C ALA A 28 -13.74 -7.05 0.95
N GLY A 29 -13.04 -7.10 2.09
CA GLY A 29 -12.30 -8.26 2.57
C GLY A 29 -12.89 -8.83 3.86
N PRO A 30 -12.30 -9.90 4.42
CA PRO A 30 -12.74 -10.46 5.70
C PRO A 30 -12.57 -9.45 6.85
N GLY A 31 -13.64 -8.73 7.21
CA GLY A 31 -13.65 -7.76 8.30
C GLY A 31 -12.99 -6.41 8.00
N VAL A 32 -12.63 -6.12 6.74
CA VAL A 32 -11.95 -4.89 6.34
C VAL A 32 -12.48 -4.39 5.00
N TYR A 33 -12.43 -3.08 4.77
CA TYR A 33 -12.85 -2.45 3.51
C TYR A 33 -11.81 -1.43 3.06
N ILE A 34 -11.55 -1.36 1.76
CA ILE A 34 -10.61 -0.41 1.16
C ILE A 34 -11.22 0.22 -0.10
N CYS A 35 -11.01 1.52 -0.33
CA CYS A 35 -11.49 2.21 -1.52
C CYS A 35 -10.38 2.40 -2.57
N ASP A 36 -10.78 2.76 -3.79
CA ASP A 36 -9.86 3.02 -4.91
C ASP A 36 -8.79 4.07 -4.57
N GLU A 37 -9.19 5.21 -4.00
CA GLU A 37 -8.26 6.28 -3.64
C GLU A 37 -7.18 5.84 -2.63
N CYS A 38 -7.55 4.97 -1.67
CA CYS A 38 -6.59 4.43 -0.72
C CYS A 38 -5.65 3.41 -1.36
N ILE A 39 -6.12 2.65 -2.35
CA ILE A 39 -5.26 1.74 -3.12
C ILE A 39 -4.24 2.53 -3.91
N ASP A 40 -4.67 3.60 -4.60
CA ASP A 40 -3.78 4.45 -5.39
C ASP A 40 -2.70 5.10 -4.50
N LEU A 41 -3.10 5.67 -3.35
CA LEU A 41 -2.16 6.21 -2.37
C LEU A 41 -1.20 5.14 -1.83
N CYS A 42 -1.70 3.94 -1.52
CA CYS A 42 -0.82 2.85 -1.09
C CYS A 42 0.17 2.44 -2.18
N ASN A 43 -0.23 2.42 -3.45
CA ASN A 43 0.68 2.12 -4.55
C ASN A 43 1.77 3.18 -4.69
N GLU A 44 1.42 4.47 -4.62
CA GLU A 44 2.38 5.58 -4.65
C GLU A 44 3.46 5.44 -3.56
N ILE A 45 3.03 5.19 -2.32
CA ILE A 45 3.95 4.97 -1.18
C ILE A 45 4.86 3.76 -1.42
N ILE A 46 4.32 2.65 -1.94
CA ILE A 46 5.10 1.44 -2.21
C ILE A 46 6.09 1.66 -3.35
N GLU A 47 5.68 2.37 -4.40
CA GLU A 47 6.53 2.67 -5.56
C GLU A 47 7.70 3.59 -5.18
N GLU A 48 7.48 4.58 -4.30
CA GLU A 48 8.54 5.41 -3.73
C GLU A 48 9.57 4.56 -2.96
N GLU A 49 9.13 3.67 -2.07
CA GLU A 49 10.03 2.80 -1.29
C GLU A 49 10.81 1.79 -2.17
N VAL A 50 10.21 1.30 -3.26
CA VAL A 50 10.88 0.39 -4.20
C VAL A 50 11.89 1.14 -5.09
N GLY A 51 11.61 2.38 -5.45
CA GLY A 51 12.53 3.26 -6.19
C GLY A 51 13.79 3.56 -5.40
N GLU A 52 13.67 3.86 -4.10
CA GLU A 52 14.82 4.13 -3.22
C GLU A 52 15.69 2.89 -2.98
N ARG A 53 15.12 1.68 -3.10
CA ARG A 53 15.87 0.42 -2.98
C ARG A 53 16.61 0.02 -4.26
N SER A 54 16.30 0.66 -5.38
CA SER A 54 16.87 0.38 -6.69
C SER A 54 17.98 1.35 -7.10
N ASP A 55 18.21 2.42 -6.32
CA ASP A 55 19.33 3.36 -6.49
C ASP A 55 20.58 2.97 -5.68
N VAL A 56 20.65 1.73 -5.18
CA VAL A 56 21.97 1.13 -4.91
C VAL A 56 22.54 0.69 -6.25
N ARG A 57 23.17 1.64 -6.94
CA ARG A 57 24.19 1.33 -7.95
C ARG A 57 25.16 0.31 -7.36
N LEU A 58 24.97 -0.96 -7.68
CA LEU A 58 25.91 -2.04 -7.32
C LEU A 58 27.22 -1.93 -8.11
N ASP A 59 27.34 -0.93 -8.98
CA ASP A 59 28.43 -0.71 -9.93
C ASP A 59 29.59 0.17 -9.41
N VAL A 60 29.67 0.45 -8.10
CA VAL A 60 30.89 0.97 -7.45
C VAL A 60 31.15 0.26 -6.11
N LEU A 61 31.25 -1.08 -6.14
CA LEU A 61 32.10 -1.74 -5.15
C LEU A 61 33.53 -1.72 -5.72
N PRO A 62 34.47 -0.93 -5.16
CA PRO A 62 35.85 -0.98 -5.61
C PRO A 62 36.35 -2.41 -5.43
N THR A 63 36.85 -3.03 -6.51
CA THR A 63 37.48 -4.34 -6.41
C THR A 63 38.66 -4.23 -5.43
N PRO A 64 38.76 -5.13 -4.44
CA PRO A 64 39.83 -5.06 -3.45
C PRO A 64 41.19 -5.34 -4.11
N ILE A 65 41.90 -4.29 -4.53
CA ILE A 65 43.32 -4.37 -4.87
C ILE A 65 44.17 -3.18 -4.37
N GLU A 66 43.67 -2.40 -3.40
CA GLU A 66 44.47 -1.34 -2.77
C GLU A 66 44.63 -1.50 -1.26
N THR A 67 44.85 -2.73 -0.79
CA THR A 67 45.60 -2.95 0.46
C THR A 67 46.93 -3.59 0.12
N ARG A 68 47.81 -2.77 -0.48
CA ARG A 68 49.25 -3.04 -0.53
C ARG A 68 50.01 -1.82 -0.05
N THR A 69 49.98 -1.59 1.27
CA THR A 69 51.13 -1.34 2.17
C THR A 69 50.57 -1.17 3.57
#